data_AF-B1ZUB8-F1
#
_entry.id   AF-B1ZUB8-F1
#
_cell.length_a   1.000
_cell.length_b   1.000
_cell.length_c   1.000
_cell.angle_alpha   90.00
_cell.angle_beta   90.00
_cell.angle_gamma   90.00
#
_symmetry.space_group_name_H-M   'P 1'
#
loop_
_entity.id
_entity.type
_entity.pdbx_description
1 polymer ?
#
loop_
_entity_poly.entity_id
_entity_poly.type
_entity_poly.pdbx_seq_one_letter_code
_entity_poly.pdbx_strand_id
1 'polypeptide(L)'
;MDAITLGIALLGAALGLSNLWREIDRARIKLRVRPQGWVDSLRNHGLCIDVVNRSEYAVTIVAVGIKLRGDKKLEWQFLPIDPNARCPHRLEPRDSVSFRAKPGAEQDQQLLERGDRAFARTACGCTVTATSPYLRSLLARRKTRVE
;
A
#
# COMPACT_ATOMS: atom_id res chain seq x y z
N MET A 1 49.20 7.17 -26.10
CA MET A 1 48.78 6.83 -24.70
C MET A 1 47.39 7.40 -24.39
N ASP A 2 46.96 8.46 -25.08
CA ASP A 2 45.72 9.20 -24.78
C ASP A 2 44.42 8.42 -24.98
N ALA A 3 44.37 7.51 -25.97
CA ALA A 3 43.19 6.67 -26.21
C ALA A 3 42.90 5.70 -25.05
N ILE A 4 43.94 5.21 -24.37
CA ILE A 4 43.81 4.30 -23.23
C ILE A 4 43.28 5.07 -22.02
N THR A 5 43.81 6.26 -21.76
CA THR A 5 43.33 7.14 -20.68
C THR A 5 41.88 7.57 -20.91
N LEU A 6 41.51 7.94 -22.13
CA LEU A 6 40.14 8.30 -22.50
C LEU A 6 39.18 7.10 -22.31
N GLY A 7 39.60 5.91 -22.73
CA GLY A 7 38.83 4.68 -22.53
C GLY A 7 38.58 4.36 -21.05
N ILE A 8 39.62 4.47 -20.22
CA ILE A 8 39.49 4.27 -18.76
C ILE A 8 38.59 5.34 -18.13
N ALA A 9 38.70 6.60 -18.55
CA ALA A 9 37.85 7.69 -18.06
C ALA A 9 36.37 7.47 -18.39
N LEU A 10 36.05 7.05 -19.62
CA LEU A 10 34.68 6.74 -20.04
C LEU A 10 34.10 5.53 -19.30
N LEU A 11 34.90 4.47 -19.11
CA LEU A 11 34.49 3.31 -18.32
C LEU A 11 34.23 3.68 -16.85
N GLY A 12 35.11 4.47 -16.24
CA GLY A 12 34.94 4.97 -14.87
C GLY A 12 33.67 5.81 -14.72
N ALA A 13 33.40 6.71 -15.68
CA ALA A 13 32.18 7.51 -15.69
C ALA A 13 30.91 6.64 -15.84
N ALA A 14 30.93 5.65 -16.75
CA ALA A 14 29.81 4.74 -16.95
C ALA A 14 29.51 3.88 -15.70
N LEU A 15 30.56 3.36 -15.05
CA LEU A 15 30.45 2.62 -13.79
C LEU A 15 29.91 3.52 -12.66
N GLY A 16 30.38 4.76 -12.58
CA GLY A 16 29.90 5.76 -11.64
C GLY A 16 28.40 6.04 -11.79
N LEU A 17 27.94 6.24 -13.04
CA LEU A 17 26.52 6.42 -13.35
C LEU A 17 25.69 5.18 -12.98
N SER A 18 26.18 3.98 -13.30
CA SER A 18 25.47 2.73 -12.99
C SER A 18 25.28 2.52 -11.49
N ASN A 19 26.32 2.80 -10.69
CA ASN A 19 26.22 2.71 -9.23
C ASN A 19 25.25 3.74 -8.66
N LEU A 20 25.26 4.97 -9.17
CA LEU A 20 24.32 6.01 -8.76
C LEU A 20 22.86 5.60 -9.04
N TRP A 21 22.60 4.96 -10.19
CA TRP A 21 21.26 4.51 -10.54
C TRP A 21 20.77 3.39 -9.62
N ARG A 22 21.67 2.47 -9.22
CA ARG A 22 21.34 1.42 -8.23
C ARG A 22 21.05 2.02 -6.85
N GLU A 23 21.80 3.02 -6.43
CA GLU A 23 21.59 3.69 -5.14
C GLU A 23 20.24 4.42 -5.11
N ILE A 24 19.91 5.12 -6.19
CA ILE A 24 18.61 5.80 -6.35
C ILE A 24 17.46 4.78 -6.35
N ASP A 25 17.59 3.63 -7.01
CA ASP A 25 16.55 2.61 -7.00
C ASP A 25 16.35 1.97 -5.62
N ARG A 26 17.43 1.76 -4.86
CA ARG A 26 17.37 1.27 -3.46
C ARG A 26 16.70 2.27 -2.54
N ALA A 27 16.89 3.57 -2.77
CA ALA A 27 16.28 4.62 -1.96
C ALA A 27 14.75 4.75 -2.14
N ARG A 28 14.15 4.14 -3.17
CA ARG A 28 12.70 4.24 -3.41
C ARG A 28 11.88 3.34 -2.50
N ILE A 29 10.80 3.88 -1.94
CA ILE A 29 9.84 3.12 -1.13
C ILE A 29 9.06 2.19 -2.06
N LYS A 30 9.17 0.89 -1.79
CA LYS A 30 8.46 -0.17 -2.52
C LYS A 30 7.44 -0.77 -1.56
N LEU A 31 6.23 -0.21 -1.50
CA LEU A 31 5.12 -0.79 -0.74
C LEU A 31 4.15 -1.52 -1.65
N ARG A 32 3.62 -2.64 -1.16
CA ARG A 32 2.52 -3.34 -1.82
C ARG A 32 1.30 -3.35 -0.90
N VAL A 33 0.21 -2.77 -1.39
CA VAL A 33 -1.09 -2.76 -0.72
C VAL A 33 -2.01 -3.78 -1.40
N ARG A 34 -2.68 -4.63 -0.62
CA ARG A 34 -3.62 -5.64 -1.13
C ARG A 34 -4.90 -5.64 -0.29
N PRO A 35 -6.03 -5.12 -0.81
CA PRO A 35 -7.31 -5.29 -0.15
C PRO A 35 -7.82 -6.73 -0.34
N GLN A 36 -8.17 -7.42 0.76
CA GLN A 36 -8.63 -8.81 0.78
C GLN A 36 -9.79 -8.96 1.77
N GLY A 37 -10.55 -10.05 1.68
CA GLY A 37 -11.49 -10.43 2.73
C GLY A 37 -10.77 -11.21 3.83
N TRP A 38 -11.15 -10.99 5.09
CA TRP A 38 -10.77 -11.87 6.19
C TRP A 38 -11.99 -12.65 6.68
N VAL A 39 -11.74 -13.84 7.24
CA VAL A 39 -12.74 -14.66 7.93
C VAL A 39 -12.08 -15.15 9.22
N ASP A 40 -12.81 -15.13 10.32
CA ASP A 40 -12.35 -15.64 11.61
C ASP A 40 -13.14 -16.89 12.03
N SER A 41 -12.66 -17.60 13.06
CA SER A 41 -13.24 -18.84 13.60
C SER A 41 -14.71 -18.70 13.98
N LEU A 42 -15.15 -17.50 14.34
CA LEU A 42 -16.55 -17.17 14.65
C LEU A 42 -17.43 -16.93 13.42
N ARG A 43 -16.95 -17.23 12.21
CA ARG A 43 -17.61 -16.93 10.91
C ARG A 43 -17.88 -15.44 10.65
N ASN A 44 -17.26 -14.57 11.44
CA ASN A 44 -17.16 -13.17 11.10
C ASN A 44 -16.32 -13.04 9.84
N HIS A 45 -16.79 -12.23 8.91
CA HIS A 45 -16.04 -11.86 7.74
C HIS A 45 -15.96 -10.34 7.69
N GLY A 46 -14.95 -9.83 6.98
CA GLY A 46 -14.86 -8.41 6.73
C GLY A 46 -13.75 -8.05 5.77
N LEU A 47 -13.53 -6.75 5.63
CA LEU A 47 -12.47 -6.23 4.79
C LEU A 47 -11.13 -6.11 5.54
N CYS A 48 -10.06 -6.55 4.91
CA CYS A 48 -8.67 -6.41 5.38
C CYS A 48 -7.83 -5.71 4.31
N ILE A 49 -6.82 -4.96 4.73
CA ILE A 49 -5.79 -4.44 3.83
C ILE A 49 -4.44 -4.94 4.29
N ASP A 50 -3.81 -5.76 3.46
CA ASP A 50 -2.44 -6.20 3.70
C ASP A 50 -1.46 -5.21 3.11
N VAL A 51 -0.52 -4.76 3.93
CA VAL A 51 0.55 -3.87 3.55
C VAL A 51 1.86 -4.63 3.70
N VAL A 52 2.60 -4.78 2.60
CA VAL A 52 3.89 -5.48 2.56
C VAL A 52 4.99 -4.48 2.23
N ASN A 53 6.02 -4.43 3.06
CA ASN A 53 7.22 -3.65 2.80
C ASN A 53 8.15 -4.42 1.85
N ARG A 54 8.26 -3.99 0.61
CA ARG A 54 9.22 -4.54 -0.37
C ARG A 54 10.48 -3.68 -0.52
N SER A 55 10.65 -2.68 0.33
CA SER A 55 11.86 -1.83 0.38
C SER A 55 12.98 -2.57 1.10
N GLU A 56 14.22 -2.07 0.98
CA GLU A 56 15.38 -2.61 1.70
C GLU A 56 15.55 -1.99 3.10
N TYR A 57 14.67 -1.07 3.48
CA TYR A 57 14.68 -0.34 4.74
C TYR A 57 13.30 -0.36 5.40
N ALA A 58 13.27 -0.10 6.71
CA ALA A 58 12.04 -0.08 7.48
C ALA A 58 11.15 1.11 7.09
N VAL A 59 9.83 0.89 7.03
CA VAL A 59 8.86 1.91 6.64
C VAL A 59 7.79 2.02 7.70
N THR A 60 7.52 3.24 8.18
CA THR A 60 6.44 3.51 9.14
C THR A 60 5.17 3.89 8.41
N ILE A 61 4.10 3.12 8.62
CA ILE A 61 2.75 3.36 8.13
C ILE A 61 2.00 4.20 9.16
N VAL A 62 1.37 5.28 8.73
CA VAL A 62 0.63 6.21 9.59
C VAL A 62 -0.87 6.18 9.35
N ALA A 63 -1.31 5.74 8.17
CA ALA A 63 -2.73 5.56 7.88
C ALA A 63 -2.94 4.51 6.81
N VAL A 64 -4.00 3.72 6.95
CA VAL A 64 -4.45 2.73 5.96
C VAL A 64 -5.95 2.86 5.82
N GLY A 65 -6.46 2.74 4.59
CA GLY A 65 -7.88 2.91 4.35
C GLY A 65 -8.32 2.72 2.91
N ILE A 66 -9.55 3.15 2.63
CA ILE A 66 -10.08 3.25 1.28
C ILE A 66 -10.31 4.73 0.93
N LYS A 67 -9.85 5.11 -0.26
CA LYS A 67 -10.16 6.40 -0.86
C LYS A 67 -11.58 6.38 -1.40
N LEU A 68 -12.34 7.41 -1.04
CA LEU A 68 -13.69 7.63 -1.52
C LEU A 68 -13.67 8.51 -2.78
N ARG A 69 -14.57 8.23 -3.73
CA ARG A 69 -14.74 8.90 -5.01
C ARG A 69 -15.46 10.23 -4.78
N GLY A 70 -14.98 11.26 -5.47
CA GLY A 70 -15.59 12.59 -5.49
C GLY A 70 -14.98 13.60 -4.52
N ASP A 71 -14.21 13.18 -3.51
CA ASP A 71 -13.48 14.12 -2.66
C ASP A 71 -12.11 13.55 -2.27
N LYS A 72 -11.05 14.32 -2.54
CA LYS A 72 -9.66 13.92 -2.27
C LYS A 72 -9.35 13.86 -0.77
N LYS A 73 -10.18 14.48 0.08
CA LYS A 73 -9.98 14.54 1.55
C LYS A 73 -10.78 13.49 2.32
N LEU A 74 -11.77 12.86 1.68
CA LEU A 74 -12.58 11.83 2.31
C LEU A 74 -11.86 10.47 2.20
N GLU A 75 -11.22 10.10 3.30
CA GLU A 75 -10.53 8.83 3.49
C GLU A 75 -11.31 7.99 4.52
N TRP A 76 -11.74 6.79 4.12
CA TRP A 76 -12.30 5.84 5.06
C TRP A 76 -11.14 5.08 5.71
N GLN A 77 -10.70 5.58 6.88
CA GLN A 77 -9.54 5.04 7.59
C GLN A 77 -9.92 3.80 8.40
N PHE A 78 -9.08 2.78 8.32
CA PHE A 78 -9.27 1.58 9.12
C PHE A 78 -8.89 1.89 10.56
N LEU A 79 -9.83 1.62 11.47
CA LEU A 79 -9.52 1.41 12.88
C LEU A 79 -9.22 -0.08 13.07
N PRO A 80 -7.93 -0.46 13.10
CA PRO A 80 -7.54 -1.86 13.19
C PRO A 80 -8.07 -2.46 14.49
N ILE A 81 -8.73 -3.61 14.38
CA ILE A 81 -9.18 -4.38 15.54
C ILE A 81 -7.96 -4.95 16.29
N ASP A 82 -6.91 -5.30 15.54
CA ASP A 82 -5.75 -5.98 16.07
C ASP A 82 -4.87 -5.05 16.90
N PRO A 83 -4.45 -5.48 18.11
CA PRO A 83 -3.49 -4.72 18.90
C PRO A 83 -2.13 -4.59 18.19
N ASN A 84 -1.76 -5.57 17.36
CA ASN A 84 -0.50 -5.59 16.63
C ASN A 84 -0.52 -4.76 15.33
N ALA A 85 -1.70 -4.43 14.80
CA ALA A 85 -1.82 -3.72 13.52
C ALA A 85 -2.27 -2.27 13.71
N ARG A 86 -1.77 -1.56 14.74
CA ARG A 86 -2.16 -0.16 15.01
C ARG A 86 -1.27 0.83 14.29
N CYS A 87 -1.85 1.88 13.74
CA CYS A 87 -1.09 3.03 13.25
C CYS A 87 -0.72 3.96 14.42
N PRO A 88 0.49 4.54 14.45
CA PRO A 88 1.59 4.30 13.52
C PRO A 88 2.24 2.91 13.72
N HIS A 89 2.53 2.21 12.62
CA HIS A 89 3.16 0.88 12.63
C HIS A 89 4.46 0.89 11.84
N ARG A 90 5.56 0.43 12.43
CA ARG A 90 6.84 0.26 11.72
C ARG A 90 6.91 -1.14 11.12
N LEU A 91 7.03 -1.23 9.79
CA LEU A 91 7.31 -2.49 9.10
C LEU A 91 8.81 -2.61 8.81
N GLU A 92 9.40 -3.72 9.21
CA GLU A 92 10.75 -4.09 8.81
C GLU A 92 10.83 -4.39 7.29
N PRO A 93 12.04 -4.38 6.69
CA PRO A 93 12.21 -4.81 5.31
C PRO A 93 11.63 -6.21 5.10
N ARG A 94 10.87 -6.39 4.02
CA ARG A 94 10.19 -7.65 3.66
C ARG A 94 9.08 -8.10 4.60
N ASP A 95 8.77 -7.33 5.63
CA ASP A 95 7.70 -7.62 6.57
C ASP A 95 6.32 -7.25 6.02
N SER A 96 5.27 -7.79 6.62
CA SER A 96 3.87 -7.54 6.25
C SER A 96 2.96 -7.42 7.46
N VAL A 97 2.00 -6.51 7.36
CA VAL A 97 0.95 -6.34 8.37
C VAL A 97 -0.42 -6.28 7.71
N SER A 98 -1.40 -6.87 8.37
CA SER A 98 -2.79 -6.94 7.92
C SER A 98 -3.66 -6.04 8.78
N PHE A 99 -4.23 -4.99 8.19
CA PHE A 99 -5.16 -4.09 8.86
C PHE A 99 -6.59 -4.58 8.66
N ARG A 100 -7.17 -5.22 9.68
CA ARG A 100 -8.57 -5.67 9.68
C ARG A 100 -9.53 -4.53 10.02
N ALA A 101 -10.50 -4.27 9.16
CA ALA A 101 -11.62 -3.39 9.49
C ALA A 101 -12.57 -4.10 10.47
N LYS A 102 -13.34 -3.30 11.21
CA LYS A 102 -14.45 -3.79 12.05
C LYS A 102 -15.38 -4.72 11.23
N PRO A 103 -15.92 -5.79 11.83
CA PRO A 103 -16.92 -6.62 11.16
C PRO A 103 -18.10 -5.74 10.74
N GLY A 104 -18.60 -5.92 9.51
CA GLY A 104 -19.67 -5.09 8.96
C GLY A 104 -19.21 -3.75 8.36
N ALA A 105 -17.91 -3.43 8.37
CA ALA A 105 -17.37 -2.26 7.65
C ALA A 105 -17.68 -2.29 6.15
N GLU A 106 -17.71 -3.48 5.56
CA GLU A 106 -18.14 -3.72 4.19
C GLU A 106 -19.61 -3.39 3.92
N GLN A 107 -20.43 -3.18 4.96
CA GLN A 107 -21.83 -2.77 4.86
C GLN A 107 -22.00 -1.25 4.94
N ASP A 108 -20.94 -0.50 5.24
CA ASP A 108 -20.96 0.95 5.31
C ASP A 108 -21.39 1.54 3.95
N GLN A 109 -22.47 2.32 3.97
CA GLN A 109 -23.05 2.91 2.79
C GLN A 109 -22.08 3.87 2.08
N GLN A 110 -21.28 4.63 2.83
CA GLN A 110 -20.29 5.54 2.23
C GLN A 110 -19.18 4.75 1.54
N LEU A 111 -18.76 3.64 2.13
CA LEU A 111 -17.74 2.77 1.55
C LEU A 111 -18.24 2.11 0.27
N LEU A 112 -19.48 1.62 0.26
CA LEU A 112 -20.06 0.93 -0.90
C LEU A 112 -20.39 1.88 -2.06
N GLU A 113 -20.85 3.10 -1.77
CA GLU A 113 -21.24 4.06 -2.80
C GLU A 113 -20.04 4.81 -3.38
N ARG A 114 -19.06 5.12 -2.52
CA ARG A 114 -17.94 5.99 -2.90
C ARG A 114 -16.60 5.27 -2.89
N GLY A 115 -16.46 4.05 -2.38
CA GLY A 115 -15.16 3.36 -2.38
C GLY A 115 -14.57 3.20 -3.78
N ASP A 116 -13.27 3.49 -3.92
CA ASP A 116 -12.54 3.35 -5.19
C ASP A 116 -11.28 2.49 -5.03
N ARG A 117 -10.34 2.94 -4.19
CA ARG A 117 -9.01 2.29 -4.05
C ARG A 117 -8.60 2.18 -2.60
N ALA A 118 -7.97 1.07 -2.23
CA ALA A 118 -7.25 0.98 -0.97
C ALA A 118 -5.99 1.86 -1.01
N PHE A 119 -5.60 2.43 0.12
CA PHE A 119 -4.38 3.21 0.26
C PHE A 119 -3.64 2.87 1.55
N ALA A 120 -2.32 3.06 1.51
CA ALA A 120 -1.46 3.10 2.69
C ALA A 120 -0.57 4.35 2.60
N ARG A 121 -0.51 5.12 3.69
CA ARG A 121 0.28 6.34 3.82
C ARG A 121 1.42 6.10 4.80
N THR A 122 2.61 6.52 4.41
CA THR A 122 3.83 6.42 5.22
C THR A 122 4.10 7.73 5.98
N ALA A 123 4.91 7.65 7.04
CA ALA A 123 5.34 8.81 7.82
C ALA A 123 6.11 9.86 6.99
N CYS A 124 6.82 9.42 5.95
CA CYS A 124 7.52 10.30 5.01
C CYS A 124 6.62 10.89 3.90
N GLY A 125 5.29 10.70 3.99
CA GLY A 125 4.32 11.33 3.09
C GLY A 125 4.04 10.56 1.79
N CYS A 126 4.66 9.40 1.57
CA CYS A 126 4.35 8.57 0.42
C CYS A 126 2.99 7.87 0.61
N THR A 127 2.14 7.95 -0.42
CA THR A 127 0.84 7.28 -0.43
C THR A 127 0.80 6.27 -1.56
N VAL A 128 0.64 4.99 -1.24
CA VAL A 128 0.51 3.92 -2.23
C VAL A 128 -0.93 3.47 -2.29
N THR A 129 -1.50 3.40 -3.49
CA THR A 129 -2.87 2.96 -3.72
C THR A 129 -2.91 1.63 -4.47
N ALA A 130 -3.90 0.80 -4.15
CA ALA A 130 -4.13 -0.46 -4.85
C ALA A 130 -5.62 -0.80 -4.95
N THR A 131 -5.93 -1.65 -5.91
CA THR A 131 -7.26 -2.24 -6.10
C THR A 131 -7.11 -3.75 -6.17
N SER A 132 -8.11 -4.50 -5.72
CA SER A 132 -8.17 -5.96 -5.89
C SER A 132 -9.50 -6.38 -6.52
N PRO A 133 -9.57 -7.59 -7.10
CA PRO A 133 -10.84 -8.17 -7.55
C PRO A 133 -11.87 -8.25 -6.44
N TYR A 134 -11.45 -8.51 -5.19
CA TYR A 134 -12.32 -8.53 -4.01
C TYR A 134 -12.93 -7.16 -3.74
N LEU A 135 -12.11 -6.09 -3.74
CA LEU A 135 -12.63 -4.74 -3.54
C LEU A 135 -13.60 -4.36 -4.67
N ARG A 136 -13.30 -4.72 -5.92
CA ARG A 136 -14.20 -4.47 -7.05
C ARG A 136 -15.51 -5.22 -6.93
N SER A 137 -15.48 -6.49 -6.53
CA SER A 137 -16.71 -7.28 -6.37
C SER A 137 -17.56 -6.78 -5.22
N LEU A 138 -16.94 -6.34 -4.12
CA LEU A 138 -17.61 -5.71 -2.98
C LEU A 138 -18.34 -4.42 -3.40
N LEU A 139 -17.67 -3.55 -4.16
CA LEU A 139 -18.27 -2.31 -4.69
C LEU A 139 -19.32 -2.58 -5.78
N ALA A 140 -19.15 -3.63 -6.59
CA ALA A 140 -20.09 -3.98 -7.64
C ALA A 140 -21.40 -4.60 -7.12
N ARG A 141 -21.35 -5.36 -6.02
CA ARG A 141 -22.51 -6.06 -5.41
C ARG A 141 -23.69 -5.16 -5.05
N ARG A 142 -23.49 -3.85 -4.88
CA ARG A 142 -24.58 -2.90 -4.58
C ARG A 142 -25.23 -2.28 -5.81
N LYS A 143 -24.56 -2.24 -6.97
CA LYS A 143 -25.20 -1.75 -8.20
C LYS A 143 -26.42 -2.60 -8.60
N THR A 144 -26.44 -3.87 -8.20
CA THR A 144 -27.51 -4.84 -8.51
C THR A 144 -28.58 -4.97 -7.42
N ARG A 145 -28.43 -4.33 -6.24
CA ARG A 145 -29.45 -4.35 -5.17
C ARG A 145 -30.31 -3.06 -5.15
N VAL A 146 -30.09 -2.18 -6.12
CA VAL A 146 -30.89 -0.97 -6.35
C VAL A 146 -31.54 -1.13 -7.73
N GLU A 147 -32.35 -2.17 -7.87
CA GLU A 147 -33.40 -2.33 -8.89
C GLU A 147 -34.61 -2.96 -8.20
#